data_AF-A0A946WFN2-F1
#
_entry.id   AF-A0A946WFN2-F1
#
_cell.length_a   1.000
_cell.length_b   1.000
_cell.length_c   1.000
_cell.angle_alpha   90.00
_cell.angle_beta   90.00
_cell.angle_gamma   90.00
#
_symmetry.space_group_name_H-M   'P 1'
#
loop_
_entity.id
_entity.type
_entity.pdbx_description
1 polymer ?
#
loop_
_entity_poly.entity_id
_entity_poly.type
_entity_poly.pdbx_seq_one_letter_code
_entity_poly.pdbx_strand_id
1 'polypeptide(L)'
;MKILFEHDHLYYLPQFEPVIQKLKMTGKHDLFGSINISVPKIERDLFDFEMNRLGLENVHGNFEPQRRQILKEMNFDLIFVGNKSSLSSIKSVNSFSVMIYHGIGLKQSYYSDLTKDMDLICVESDERKAILEEKGFPAVSTGFTKLDGFDSIEKYKNEKVNVLYAPTYFPSSLQKTIPYLNPINGLDLKIKLHHFYWTNPTYIKIRLLLELAIQAQSNIEIIQFEHYNILPFYAKADLMISDISSTLFE
;
A
#
# COMPACT_ATOMS: atom_id res chain seq x y z
N MET A 1 7.14 -22.36 10.92
CA MET A 1 7.75 -21.57 9.84
C MET A 1 7.65 -20.12 10.25
N LYS A 2 8.78 -19.41 10.28
CA LYS A 2 8.83 -17.97 10.53
C LYS A 2 8.63 -17.23 9.22
N ILE A 3 7.60 -16.40 9.16
CA ILE A 3 7.21 -15.67 7.95
C ILE A 3 7.27 -14.17 8.25
N LEU A 4 8.03 -13.44 7.44
CA LEU A 4 8.16 -11.99 7.54
C LEU A 4 7.36 -11.28 6.45
N PHE A 5 6.62 -10.24 6.81
CA PHE A 5 6.07 -9.23 5.91
C PHE A 5 6.84 -7.94 6.08
N GLU A 6 7.74 -7.65 5.13
CA GLU A 6 8.64 -6.49 5.16
C GLU A 6 8.24 -5.47 4.10
N HIS A 7 8.10 -4.21 4.50
CA HIS A 7 7.79 -3.14 3.55
C HIS A 7 8.35 -1.79 4.00
N ASP A 8 8.71 -0.92 3.05
CA ASP A 8 9.25 0.41 3.38
C ASP A 8 8.21 1.34 4.00
N HIS A 9 6.93 1.18 3.63
CA HIS A 9 5.85 2.07 4.04
C HIS A 9 4.58 1.29 4.39
N LEU A 10 3.72 1.86 5.24
CA LEU A 10 2.46 1.24 5.65
C LEU A 10 1.51 0.98 4.47
N TYR A 11 1.52 1.82 3.43
CA TYR A 11 0.58 1.69 2.30
C TYR A 11 0.74 0.40 1.48
N TYR A 12 1.80 -0.40 1.70
CA TYR A 12 1.96 -1.72 1.11
C TYR A 12 1.14 -2.81 1.83
N LEU A 13 0.83 -2.61 3.11
CA LEU A 13 0.14 -3.59 3.94
C LEU A 13 -1.18 -4.12 3.36
N PRO A 14 -2.02 -3.33 2.65
CA PRO A 14 -3.22 -3.85 2.01
C PRO A 14 -2.99 -4.99 1.03
N GLN A 15 -1.80 -5.09 0.40
CA GLN A 15 -1.47 -6.20 -0.50
C GLN A 15 -1.16 -7.49 0.26
N PHE A 16 -0.72 -7.37 1.51
CA PHE A 16 -0.31 -8.49 2.36
C PHE A 16 -1.43 -9.01 3.23
N GLU A 17 -2.39 -8.16 3.62
CA GLU A 17 -3.45 -8.54 4.56
C GLU A 17 -4.22 -9.81 4.13
N PRO A 18 -4.65 -9.97 2.86
CA PRO A 18 -5.32 -11.20 2.42
C PRO A 18 -4.42 -12.45 2.51
N VAL A 19 -3.13 -12.29 2.23
CA VAL A 19 -2.13 -13.37 2.36
C VAL A 19 -1.91 -13.75 3.83
N ILE A 20 -1.81 -12.75 4.71
CA ILE A 20 -1.72 -12.93 6.16
C ILE A 20 -2.93 -13.73 6.66
N GLN A 21 -4.14 -13.31 6.29
CA GLN A 21 -5.38 -13.97 6.67
C GLN A 21 -5.41 -15.42 6.19
N LYS A 22 -5.01 -15.67 4.94
CA LYS A 22 -4.97 -17.03 4.39
C LYS A 22 -3.98 -17.93 5.12
N LEU A 23 -2.77 -17.44 5.41
CA LEU A 23 -1.75 -18.20 6.15
C LEU A 23 -2.22 -18.54 7.57
N LYS A 24 -2.93 -17.63 8.23
CA LYS A 24 -3.52 -17.91 9.56
C LYS A 24 -4.52 -19.06 9.53
N MET A 25 -5.23 -19.26 8.42
CA MET A 25 -6.20 -20.36 8.28
C MET A 25 -5.54 -21.72 8.00
N THR A 26 -4.35 -21.75 7.40
CA THR A 26 -3.72 -22.99 6.91
C THR A 26 -2.84 -23.71 7.94
N GLY A 27 -2.50 -23.08 9.06
CA GLY A 27 -1.72 -23.72 10.12
C GLY A 27 -1.05 -22.75 11.08
N LYS A 28 -0.25 -23.29 12.01
CA LYS A 28 0.54 -22.48 12.96
C LYS A 28 1.84 -22.01 12.28
N HIS A 29 1.80 -20.81 11.74
CA HIS A 29 2.98 -20.05 11.32
C HIS A 29 3.27 -18.96 12.34
N ASP A 30 4.56 -18.68 12.56
CA ASP A 30 4.98 -17.52 13.35
C ASP A 30 5.06 -16.35 12.37
N LEU A 31 4.12 -15.41 12.47
CA LEU A 31 3.97 -14.30 11.54
C LEU A 31 4.54 -13.02 12.12
N PHE A 32 5.39 -12.37 11.35
CA PHE A 32 6.09 -11.15 11.74
C PHE A 32 5.85 -10.06 10.71
N GLY A 33 5.75 -8.83 11.17
CA GLY A 33 5.74 -7.66 10.32
C GLY A 33 6.86 -6.70 10.70
N SER A 34 7.35 -5.97 9.70
CA SER A 34 8.36 -4.94 9.92
C SER A 34 8.27 -3.87 8.85
N ILE A 35 8.56 -2.63 9.27
CA ILE A 35 8.72 -1.49 8.38
C ILE A 35 10.00 -0.72 8.64
N ASN A 36 10.40 0.08 7.66
CA ASN A 36 11.52 0.99 7.79
C ASN A 36 11.31 1.94 8.99
N ILE A 37 12.20 1.91 9.97
CA ILE A 37 12.13 2.74 11.19
C ILE A 37 12.29 4.23 10.88
N SER A 38 12.84 4.59 9.71
CA SER A 38 13.01 5.99 9.31
C SER A 38 11.71 6.65 8.86
N VAL A 39 10.60 5.91 8.72
CA VAL A 39 9.30 6.52 8.39
C VAL A 39 8.81 7.42 9.54
N PRO A 40 7.95 8.41 9.27
CA PRO A 40 7.46 9.31 10.33
C PRO A 40 6.70 8.58 11.45
N LYS A 41 6.68 9.18 12.65
CA LYS A 41 6.08 8.57 13.84
C LYS A 41 4.62 8.15 13.63
N ILE A 42 3.81 8.98 12.98
CA ILE A 42 2.40 8.69 12.70
C ILE A 42 2.22 7.38 11.92
N GLU A 43 3.15 7.08 11.00
CA GLU A 43 3.12 5.85 10.21
C GLU A 43 3.55 4.64 11.04
N ARG A 44 4.56 4.78 11.90
CA ARG A 44 4.97 3.72 12.83
C ARG A 44 3.88 3.38 13.83
N ASP A 45 3.27 4.39 14.45
CA ASP A 45 2.21 4.19 15.44
C ASP A 45 1.02 3.43 14.83
N LEU A 46 0.63 3.79 13.60
CA LEU A 46 -0.45 3.11 12.88
C LEU A 46 -0.03 1.70 12.45
N PHE A 47 1.21 1.49 12.01
CA PHE A 47 1.71 0.16 11.72
C PHE A 47 1.72 -0.76 12.96
N ASP A 48 2.16 -0.26 14.11
CA ASP A 48 2.15 -1.00 15.37
C ASP A 48 0.72 -1.41 15.76
N PHE A 49 -0.26 -0.51 15.56
CA PHE A 49 -1.67 -0.83 15.73
C PHE A 49 -2.13 -1.94 14.78
N GLU A 50 -1.76 -1.86 13.49
CA GLU A 50 -2.14 -2.85 12.49
C GLU A 50 -1.48 -4.22 12.73
N MET A 51 -0.24 -4.27 13.21
CA MET A 51 0.40 -5.53 13.60
C MET A 51 -0.36 -6.21 14.74
N ASN A 52 -0.79 -5.45 15.74
CA ASN A 52 -1.64 -5.97 16.82
C ASN A 52 -3.00 -6.45 16.28
N ARG A 53 -3.68 -5.64 15.45
CA ARG A 53 -4.97 -5.99 14.83
C ARG A 53 -4.87 -7.27 14.01
N LEU A 54 -3.83 -7.38 13.20
CA LEU A 54 -3.56 -8.53 12.35
C LEU A 54 -2.94 -9.69 13.12
N GLY A 55 -2.59 -9.53 14.39
CA GLY A 55 -1.93 -10.53 15.24
C GLY A 55 -0.61 -11.03 14.68
N LEU A 56 0.27 -10.10 14.31
CA LEU A 56 1.66 -10.30 13.88
C LEU A 56 2.58 -9.78 14.99
N GLU A 57 3.73 -10.44 15.17
CA GLU A 57 4.80 -9.89 15.99
C GLU A 57 5.52 -8.78 15.22
N ASN A 58 5.59 -7.60 15.81
CA ASN A 58 6.22 -6.43 15.20
C ASN A 58 7.71 -6.38 15.51
N VAL A 59 8.53 -6.52 14.48
CA VAL A 59 9.99 -6.44 14.59
C VAL A 59 10.46 -5.02 14.32
N HIS A 60 11.10 -4.41 15.33
CA HIS A 60 11.58 -3.03 15.27
C HIS A 60 13.04 -2.92 15.71
N GLY A 61 13.64 -1.75 15.50
CA GLY A 61 14.97 -1.40 15.99
C GLY A 61 15.05 0.09 16.28
N ASN A 62 16.13 0.58 16.89
CA ASN A 62 16.29 2.01 17.18
C ASN A 62 16.71 2.82 15.94
N PHE A 63 17.34 2.16 14.96
CA PHE A 63 17.77 2.73 13.69
C PHE A 63 17.86 1.64 12.61
N GLU A 64 17.85 2.03 11.33
CA GLU A 64 17.72 1.10 10.20
C GLU A 64 18.77 -0.02 10.16
N PRO A 65 20.08 0.25 10.29
CA PRO A 65 21.07 -0.80 10.40
C PRO A 65 20.80 -1.83 11.52
N GLN A 66 20.35 -1.39 12.69
CA GLN A 66 20.01 -2.29 13.80
C GLN A 66 18.78 -3.14 13.47
N ARG A 67 17.71 -2.53 12.95
CA ARG A 67 16.50 -3.26 12.55
C ARG A 67 16.82 -4.36 11.54
N ARG A 68 17.62 -4.04 10.52
CA ARG A 68 18.06 -5.01 9.51
C ARG A 68 18.91 -6.14 10.09
N GLN A 69 19.78 -5.84 11.05
CA GLN A 69 20.55 -6.86 11.76
C GLN A 69 19.62 -7.82 12.52
N ILE A 70 18.65 -7.29 13.28
CA ILE A 70 17.66 -8.10 14.00
C ILE A 70 16.91 -9.01 13.03
N LEU A 71 16.39 -8.47 11.93
CA LEU A 71 15.67 -9.26 10.92
C LEU A 71 16.52 -10.39 10.34
N LYS A 72 17.80 -10.11 10.05
CA LYS A 72 18.74 -11.13 9.55
C LYS A 72 18.99 -12.23 10.57
N GLU A 73 19.17 -11.88 11.84
CA GLU A 73 19.41 -12.82 12.94
C GLU A 73 18.19 -13.70 13.24
N MET A 74 16.98 -13.20 12.99
CA MET A 74 15.74 -13.98 13.16
C MET A 74 15.60 -15.15 12.17
N ASN A 75 16.32 -15.07 11.04
CA ASN A 75 16.46 -16.12 10.04
C ASN A 75 15.11 -16.69 9.56
N PHE A 76 14.34 -15.84 8.87
CA PHE A 76 13.01 -16.20 8.36
C PHE A 76 13.07 -17.25 7.25
N ASP A 77 12.10 -18.16 7.25
CA ASP A 77 11.97 -19.19 6.22
C ASP A 77 11.36 -18.60 4.93
N LEU A 78 10.37 -17.70 5.09
CA LEU A 78 9.64 -17.05 4.01
C LEU A 78 9.57 -15.54 4.26
N ILE A 79 9.88 -14.72 3.24
CA ILE A 79 9.88 -13.27 3.34
C ILE A 79 9.01 -12.69 2.22
N PHE A 80 7.89 -12.07 2.57
CA PHE A 80 7.11 -11.25 1.66
C PHE A 80 7.64 -9.82 1.65
N VAL A 81 7.87 -9.27 0.46
CA VAL A 81 8.33 -7.89 0.28
C VAL A 81 7.45 -7.12 -0.70
N GLY A 82 7.33 -5.81 -0.45
CA GLY A 82 6.63 -4.87 -1.33
C GLY A 82 7.56 -4.12 -2.27
N ASN A 83 8.87 -4.20 -2.01
CA ASN A 83 9.96 -3.64 -2.80
C ASN A 83 11.31 -4.29 -2.43
N LYS A 84 12.39 -3.92 -3.13
CA LYS A 84 13.74 -4.52 -2.93
C LYS A 84 14.58 -3.93 -1.79
N SER A 85 14.18 -2.83 -1.16
CA SER A 85 15.10 -1.92 -0.46
C SER A 85 15.93 -2.58 0.65
N SER A 86 15.32 -3.47 1.43
CA SER A 86 15.95 -4.15 2.56
C SER A 86 16.26 -5.63 2.29
N LEU A 87 15.75 -6.21 1.20
CA LEU A 87 15.77 -7.66 0.97
C LEU A 87 17.19 -8.25 1.00
N SER A 88 18.13 -7.65 0.27
CA SER A 88 19.52 -8.13 0.20
C SER A 88 20.25 -8.11 1.55
N SER A 89 19.81 -7.25 2.47
CA SER A 89 20.39 -7.13 3.81
C SER A 89 19.77 -8.05 4.86
N ILE A 90 18.57 -8.60 4.60
CA ILE A 90 17.82 -9.39 5.59
C ILE A 90 17.61 -10.86 5.16
N LYS A 91 17.66 -11.16 3.86
CA LYS A 91 17.47 -12.51 3.33
C LYS A 91 18.64 -13.41 3.71
N SER A 92 18.35 -14.57 4.29
CA SER A 92 19.33 -15.63 4.53
C SER A 92 19.43 -16.57 3.33
N VAL A 93 20.51 -17.37 3.25
CA VAL A 93 20.73 -18.34 2.16
C VAL A 93 19.58 -19.34 2.01
N ASN A 94 18.92 -19.71 3.12
CA ASN A 94 17.82 -20.66 3.14
C ASN A 94 16.43 -19.99 3.12
N SER A 95 16.37 -18.66 3.08
CA SER A 95 15.10 -17.93 3.00
C SER A 95 14.56 -17.96 1.58
N PHE A 96 13.25 -18.18 1.44
CA PHE A 96 12.53 -17.95 0.19
C PHE A 96 11.87 -16.57 0.23
N SER A 97 12.05 -15.75 -0.79
CA SER A 97 11.49 -14.39 -0.86
C SER A 97 10.43 -14.26 -1.97
N VAL A 98 9.31 -13.66 -1.61
CA VAL A 98 8.17 -13.43 -2.52
C VAL A 98 7.89 -11.93 -2.58
N MET A 99 8.00 -11.37 -3.77
CA MET A 99 7.60 -9.99 -4.03
C MET A 99 6.11 -9.95 -4.38
N ILE A 100 5.31 -9.17 -3.65
CA ILE A 100 3.91 -8.89 -4.03
C ILE A 100 3.83 -7.43 -4.44
N TYR A 101 3.60 -7.20 -5.74
CA TYR A 101 3.62 -5.86 -6.30
C TYR A 101 2.39 -5.04 -5.87
N HIS A 102 2.60 -3.77 -5.51
CA HIS A 102 1.54 -2.80 -5.19
C HIS A 102 0.88 -2.18 -6.44
N GLY A 103 0.80 -2.94 -7.55
CA GLY A 103 0.01 -2.59 -8.73
C GLY A 103 0.36 -1.29 -9.44
N ILE A 104 1.61 -1.10 -9.84
CA ILE A 104 2.07 0.18 -10.40
C ILE A 104 1.72 0.42 -11.88
N GLY A 105 0.95 -0.48 -12.51
CA GLY A 105 0.51 -0.38 -13.90
C GLY A 105 1.65 -0.07 -14.87
N LEU A 106 1.58 1.09 -15.54
CA LEU A 106 2.52 1.51 -16.59
C LEU A 106 3.80 2.19 -16.07
N LYS A 107 4.03 2.26 -14.75
CA LYS A 107 5.19 2.97 -14.19
C LYS A 107 6.49 2.19 -14.42
N GLN A 108 7.55 2.92 -14.76
CA GLN A 108 8.90 2.36 -14.96
C GLN A 108 9.53 1.81 -13.69
N SER A 109 9.03 2.20 -12.50
CA SER A 109 9.52 1.66 -11.22
C SER A 109 9.41 0.13 -11.15
N TYR A 110 8.55 -0.47 -11.98
CA TYR A 110 8.42 -1.92 -12.15
C TYR A 110 9.73 -2.63 -12.37
N TYR A 111 10.61 -2.01 -13.13
CA TYR A 111 11.88 -2.61 -13.50
C TYR A 111 13.02 -2.15 -12.59
N SER A 112 12.86 -1.02 -11.89
CA SER A 112 13.84 -0.57 -10.91
C SER A 112 13.74 -1.33 -9.60
N ASP A 113 12.56 -1.83 -9.24
CA ASP A 113 12.32 -2.39 -7.90
C ASP A 113 12.65 -3.89 -7.80
N LEU A 114 13.20 -4.49 -8.86
CA LEU A 114 13.58 -5.90 -8.89
C LEU A 114 15.02 -6.12 -8.43
N THR A 115 15.26 -7.27 -7.81
CA THR A 115 16.59 -7.78 -7.48
C THR A 115 16.63 -9.30 -7.70
N LYS A 116 17.82 -9.84 -7.98
CA LYS A 116 18.03 -11.29 -8.09
C LYS A 116 17.84 -12.02 -6.76
N ASP A 117 17.77 -11.29 -5.65
CA ASP A 117 17.46 -11.86 -4.34
C ASP A 117 15.98 -12.24 -4.20
N MET A 118 15.11 -11.85 -5.14
CA MET A 118 13.70 -12.26 -5.20
C MET A 118 13.57 -13.65 -5.83
N ASP A 119 13.02 -14.61 -5.10
CA ASP A 119 12.86 -15.99 -5.60
C ASP A 119 11.56 -16.18 -6.41
N LEU A 120 10.53 -15.38 -6.10
CA LEU A 120 9.26 -15.38 -6.82
C LEU A 120 8.62 -13.98 -6.82
N ILE A 121 8.04 -13.59 -7.95
CA ILE A 121 7.33 -12.32 -8.11
C ILE A 121 5.86 -12.58 -8.45
N CYS A 122 4.95 -12.12 -7.60
CA CYS A 122 3.52 -12.14 -7.82
C CYS A 122 3.09 -10.90 -8.61
N VAL A 123 2.39 -11.11 -9.72
CA VAL A 123 2.01 -10.05 -10.67
C VAL A 123 0.52 -10.05 -10.99
N GLU A 124 0.05 -8.91 -11.51
CA GLU A 124 -1.36 -8.66 -11.76
C GLU A 124 -1.95 -9.43 -12.96
N SER A 125 -1.12 -9.84 -13.93
CA SER A 125 -1.60 -10.42 -15.19
C SER A 125 -0.58 -11.36 -15.84
N ASP A 126 -1.04 -12.22 -16.75
CA ASP A 126 -0.18 -13.15 -17.48
C ASP A 126 0.78 -12.44 -18.45
N GLU A 127 0.34 -11.34 -19.05
CA GLU A 127 1.21 -10.52 -19.90
C GLU A 127 2.39 -9.98 -19.10
N ARG A 128 2.15 -9.56 -17.85
CA ARG A 128 3.22 -9.08 -16.97
C ARG A 128 4.18 -10.20 -16.60
N LYS A 129 3.64 -11.37 -16.30
CA LYS A 129 4.42 -12.56 -15.97
C LYS A 129 5.39 -12.87 -17.11
N ALA A 130 4.90 -12.92 -18.35
CA ALA A 130 5.73 -13.17 -19.53
C ALA A 130 6.90 -12.17 -19.66
N ILE A 131 6.63 -10.88 -19.48
CA ILE A 131 7.68 -9.83 -19.54
C ILE A 131 8.78 -10.05 -18.48
N LEU A 132 8.41 -10.49 -17.28
CA LEU A 132 9.38 -10.76 -16.21
C LEU A 132 10.18 -12.04 -16.45
N GLU A 133 9.51 -13.09 -16.93
CA GLU A 133 10.16 -14.36 -17.29
C GLU A 133 11.17 -14.16 -18.42
N GLU A 134 10.85 -13.36 -19.44
CA GLU A 134 11.78 -12.96 -20.51
C GLU A 134 13.02 -12.21 -19.98
N LYS A 135 12.84 -11.45 -18.88
CA LYS A 135 13.94 -10.74 -18.19
C LYS A 135 14.71 -11.64 -17.22
N GLY A 136 14.34 -12.92 -17.10
CA GLY A 136 14.99 -13.89 -16.23
C GLY A 136 14.55 -13.84 -14.77
N PHE A 137 13.39 -13.26 -14.47
CA PHE A 137 12.81 -13.25 -13.13
C PHE A 137 11.68 -14.28 -13.02
N PRO A 138 11.71 -15.19 -12.02
CA PRO A 138 10.59 -16.08 -11.77
C PRO A 138 9.33 -15.31 -11.37
N ALA A 139 8.24 -15.50 -12.11
CA ALA A 139 7.00 -14.77 -11.88
C ALA A 139 5.76 -15.67 -11.95
N VAL A 140 4.71 -15.26 -11.25
CA VAL A 140 3.40 -15.93 -11.24
C VAL A 140 2.28 -14.89 -11.28
N SER A 141 1.26 -15.12 -12.11
CA SER A 141 0.08 -14.27 -12.13
C SER A 141 -0.84 -14.64 -10.96
N THR A 142 -1.11 -13.66 -10.10
CA THR A 142 -1.98 -13.82 -8.92
C THR A 142 -3.11 -12.80 -8.90
N GLY A 143 -3.12 -11.82 -9.82
CA GLY A 143 -3.98 -10.66 -9.71
C GLY A 143 -3.57 -9.73 -8.56
N PHE A 144 -4.45 -8.79 -8.22
CA PHE A 144 -4.27 -7.89 -7.08
C PHE A 144 -4.82 -8.51 -5.80
N THR A 145 -3.94 -9.07 -4.97
CA THR A 145 -4.33 -9.68 -3.68
C THR A 145 -5.15 -8.75 -2.81
N LYS A 146 -4.88 -7.44 -2.84
CA LYS A 146 -5.68 -6.40 -2.17
C LYS A 146 -7.18 -6.49 -2.46
N LEU A 147 -7.55 -6.89 -3.67
CA LEU A 147 -8.94 -6.98 -4.11
C LEU A 147 -9.63 -8.27 -3.66
N ASP A 148 -8.91 -9.24 -3.07
CA ASP A 148 -9.48 -10.52 -2.62
C ASP A 148 -10.66 -10.34 -1.66
N GLY A 149 -10.63 -9.26 -0.86
CA GLY A 149 -11.72 -8.92 0.07
C GLY A 149 -12.85 -8.07 -0.53
N PHE A 150 -12.74 -7.64 -1.79
CA PHE A 150 -13.62 -6.62 -2.36
C PHE A 150 -15.10 -7.05 -2.38
N ASP A 151 -15.39 -8.29 -2.76
CA ASP A 151 -16.75 -8.82 -2.86
C ASP A 151 -17.45 -8.94 -1.50
N SER A 152 -16.69 -8.95 -0.39
CA SER A 152 -17.24 -9.00 0.97
C SER A 152 -17.67 -7.63 1.49
N ILE A 153 -17.39 -6.54 0.77
CA ILE A 153 -17.71 -5.19 1.18
C ILE A 153 -19.16 -4.87 0.79
N GLU A 154 -19.99 -4.55 1.79
CA GLU A 154 -21.37 -4.14 1.56
C GLU A 154 -21.43 -2.90 0.65
N LYS A 155 -22.15 -3.04 -0.46
CA LYS A 155 -22.47 -1.93 -1.35
C LYS A 155 -23.70 -1.22 -0.81
N TYR A 156 -23.57 0.07 -0.51
CA TYR A 156 -24.69 0.90 -0.11
C TYR A 156 -25.19 1.73 -1.28
N LYS A 157 -26.50 1.98 -1.30
CA LYS A 157 -27.08 2.94 -2.25
C LYS A 157 -26.88 4.34 -1.68
N ASN A 158 -26.05 5.15 -2.33
CA ASN A 158 -25.88 6.54 -1.95
C ASN A 158 -27.12 7.36 -2.34
N GLU A 159 -27.51 8.32 -1.51
CA GLU A 159 -28.61 9.27 -1.83
C GLU A 159 -28.16 10.34 -2.84
N LYS A 160 -26.87 10.66 -2.84
CA LYS A 160 -26.19 11.56 -3.78
C LYS A 160 -25.11 10.80 -4.53
N VAL A 161 -24.64 11.36 -5.64
CA VAL A 161 -23.49 10.80 -6.36
C VAL A 161 -22.24 10.93 -5.49
N ASN A 162 -21.63 9.82 -5.11
CA ASN A 162 -20.41 9.79 -4.31
C ASN A 162 -19.19 9.66 -5.23
N VAL A 163 -18.36 10.70 -5.26
CA VAL A 163 -17.15 10.76 -6.09
C VAL A 163 -15.93 10.49 -5.21
N LEU A 164 -15.12 9.50 -5.57
CA LEU A 164 -13.82 9.26 -4.94
C LEU A 164 -12.71 9.88 -5.80
N TYR A 165 -12.02 10.88 -5.26
CA TYR A 165 -10.82 11.45 -5.87
C TYR A 165 -9.56 10.93 -5.17
N ALA A 166 -8.72 10.19 -5.89
CA ALA A 166 -7.49 9.59 -5.39
C ALA A 166 -6.26 10.09 -6.20
N PRO A 167 -5.76 11.31 -5.95
CA PRO A 167 -4.61 11.84 -6.68
C PRO A 167 -3.31 11.13 -6.28
N THR A 168 -2.36 11.04 -7.22
CA THR A 168 -0.99 10.63 -6.89
C THR A 168 -0.24 11.78 -6.20
N TYR A 169 0.88 11.48 -5.55
CA TYR A 169 1.73 12.53 -4.93
C TYR A 169 2.68 13.17 -5.94
N PHE A 170 3.18 12.43 -6.93
CA PHE A 170 4.06 12.93 -7.97
C PHE A 170 4.08 12.03 -9.23
N PRO A 171 3.88 12.60 -10.43
CA PRO A 171 3.21 13.88 -10.66
C PRO A 171 1.81 13.89 -10.02
N SER A 172 1.20 15.05 -9.78
CA SER A 172 -0.12 15.13 -9.13
C SER A 172 -1.00 16.16 -9.80
N SER A 173 -2.29 15.84 -10.00
CA SER A 173 -3.30 16.82 -10.38
C SER A 173 -3.76 17.69 -9.21
N LEU A 174 -3.56 17.27 -7.96
CA LEU A 174 -4.22 17.87 -6.78
C LEU A 174 -4.06 19.39 -6.69
N GLN A 175 -2.83 19.91 -6.85
CA GLN A 175 -2.58 21.35 -6.77
C GLN A 175 -3.37 22.14 -7.81
N LYS A 176 -3.53 21.58 -9.02
CA LYS A 176 -4.30 22.21 -10.09
C LYS A 176 -5.80 22.08 -9.86
N THR A 177 -6.23 21.05 -9.14
CA THR A 177 -7.64 20.80 -8.81
C THR A 177 -8.14 21.71 -7.69
N ILE A 178 -7.32 22.02 -6.68
CA ILE A 178 -7.71 22.80 -5.49
C ILE A 178 -8.50 24.08 -5.82
N PRO A 179 -8.08 24.96 -6.76
CA PRO A 179 -8.82 26.18 -7.09
C PRO A 179 -10.22 25.96 -7.67
N TYR A 180 -10.52 24.74 -8.12
CA TYR A 180 -11.80 24.36 -8.73
C TYR A 180 -12.70 23.53 -7.81
N LEU A 181 -12.29 23.29 -6.56
CA LEU A 181 -13.10 22.59 -5.54
C LEU A 181 -14.19 23.51 -4.96
N ASN A 182 -14.98 24.08 -5.86
CA ASN A 182 -16.20 24.81 -5.52
C ASN A 182 -17.36 23.82 -5.33
N PRO A 183 -18.39 24.18 -4.55
CA PRO A 183 -19.52 23.30 -4.30
C PRO A 183 -20.22 22.95 -5.61
N ILE A 184 -20.30 21.66 -5.91
CA ILE A 184 -21.16 21.13 -6.97
C ILE A 184 -22.37 20.50 -6.26
N ASN A 185 -23.56 21.04 -6.52
CA ASN A 185 -24.79 20.50 -5.95
C ASN A 185 -25.05 19.08 -6.46
N GLY A 186 -25.51 18.20 -5.56
CA GLY A 186 -25.93 16.84 -5.90
C GLY A 186 -24.82 15.78 -5.87
N LEU A 187 -23.60 16.14 -5.47
CA LEU A 187 -22.52 15.18 -5.25
C LEU A 187 -21.86 15.37 -3.88
N ASP A 188 -21.36 14.25 -3.34
CA ASP A 188 -20.44 14.22 -2.22
C ASP A 188 -19.05 13.77 -2.75
N LEU A 189 -18.00 14.51 -2.42
CA LEU A 189 -16.64 14.28 -2.88
C LEU A 189 -15.77 13.80 -1.73
N LYS A 190 -15.20 12.61 -1.85
CA LYS A 190 -14.19 12.09 -0.93
C LYS A 190 -12.82 12.14 -1.56
N ILE A 191 -11.87 12.80 -0.92
CA ILE A 191 -10.50 12.92 -1.39
C ILE A 191 -9.61 11.98 -0.58
N LYS A 192 -9.15 10.90 -1.22
CA LYS A 192 -8.18 9.96 -0.65
C LYS A 192 -6.77 10.37 -1.05
N LEU A 193 -6.11 11.12 -0.18
CA LEU A 193 -4.73 11.55 -0.41
C LEU A 193 -3.76 10.37 -0.28
N HIS A 194 -2.75 10.35 -1.16
CA HIS A 194 -1.60 9.47 -1.04
C HIS A 194 -0.88 9.68 0.29
N HIS A 195 -0.26 8.61 0.79
CA HIS A 195 0.44 8.53 2.07
C HIS A 195 1.37 9.74 2.36
N PHE A 196 2.15 10.16 1.37
CA PHE A 196 3.11 11.26 1.49
C PHE A 196 2.51 12.65 1.78
N TYR A 197 1.22 12.89 1.51
CA TYR A 197 0.55 14.12 1.93
C TYR A 197 0.42 14.28 3.45
N TRP A 198 0.60 13.18 4.19
CA TRP A 198 0.55 13.15 5.65
C TRP A 198 1.94 13.10 6.28
N THR A 199 2.92 12.55 5.58
CA THR A 199 4.22 12.17 6.15
C THR A 199 5.40 12.99 5.64
N ASN A 200 5.32 13.56 4.43
CA ASN A 200 6.42 14.31 3.82
C ASN A 200 6.18 15.83 3.89
N PRO A 201 7.10 16.62 4.48
CA PRO A 201 6.92 18.07 4.66
C PRO A 201 6.58 18.86 3.41
N THR A 202 7.07 18.44 2.24
CA THR A 202 6.77 19.10 0.96
C THR A 202 5.30 18.96 0.59
N TYR A 203 4.73 17.76 0.74
CA TYR A 203 3.34 17.48 0.36
C TYR A 203 2.35 17.85 1.46
N ILE A 204 2.76 17.84 2.74
CA ILE A 204 1.93 18.33 3.85
C ILE A 204 1.45 19.76 3.60
N LYS A 205 2.31 20.65 3.08
CA LYS A 205 1.90 22.02 2.73
C LYS A 205 0.74 22.06 1.73
N ILE A 206 0.71 21.12 0.80
CA ILE A 206 -0.37 21.01 -0.21
C ILE A 206 -1.66 20.50 0.44
N ARG A 207 -1.56 19.52 1.35
CA ARG A 207 -2.72 19.06 2.14
C ARG A 207 -3.33 20.20 2.95
N LEU A 208 -2.51 21.02 3.61
CA LEU A 208 -2.98 22.17 4.38
C LEU A 208 -3.70 23.20 3.48
N LEU A 209 -3.20 23.44 2.26
CA LEU A 209 -3.90 24.30 1.29
C LEU A 209 -5.25 23.71 0.86
N LEU A 210 -5.32 22.39 0.66
CA LEU A 210 -6.57 21.71 0.36
C LEU A 210 -7.57 21.86 1.51
N GLU A 211 -7.14 21.61 2.75
CA GLU A 211 -7.97 21.73 3.96
C GLU A 211 -8.56 23.14 4.09
N LEU A 212 -7.75 24.18 3.88
CA LEU A 212 -8.22 25.57 3.87
C LEU A 212 -9.23 25.83 2.74
N ALA A 213 -8.98 25.30 1.54
CA ALA A 213 -9.86 25.51 0.38
C ALA A 213 -11.24 24.87 0.57
N ILE A 214 -11.32 23.73 1.25
CA ILE A 214 -12.57 22.99 1.44
C ILE A 214 -13.25 23.26 2.79
N GLN A 215 -12.66 24.09 3.66
CA GLN A 215 -13.13 24.27 5.05
C GLN A 215 -14.61 24.65 5.16
N ALA A 216 -15.14 25.39 4.18
CA ALA A 216 -16.55 25.82 4.14
C ALA A 216 -17.48 24.85 3.39
N GLN A 217 -16.96 23.73 2.87
CA GLN A 217 -17.68 22.81 1.99
C GLN A 217 -18.12 21.56 2.76
N SER A 218 -19.42 21.43 3.04
CA SER A 218 -19.95 20.28 3.79
C SER A 218 -20.03 18.98 3.00
N ASN A 219 -19.94 19.05 1.68
CA ASN A 219 -20.00 17.90 0.77
C ASN A 219 -18.62 17.44 0.28
N ILE A 220 -17.52 18.00 0.79
CA ILE A 220 -16.16 17.58 0.46
C ILE A 220 -15.46 17.09 1.73
N GLU A 221 -14.98 15.85 1.71
CA GLU A 221 -14.31 15.19 2.83
C GLU A 221 -12.90 14.75 2.42
N ILE A 222 -11.88 15.07 3.22
CA ILE A 222 -10.56 14.44 3.10
C ILE A 222 -10.55 13.18 3.98
N ILE A 223 -10.33 12.03 3.35
CA ILE A 223 -10.19 10.76 4.06
C ILE A 223 -8.91 10.78 4.88
N GLN A 224 -9.04 10.56 6.19
CA GLN A 224 -7.94 10.62 7.14
C GLN A 224 -6.89 9.53 6.92
N PHE A 225 -5.71 9.73 7.52
CA PHE A 225 -4.52 8.90 7.33
C PHE A 225 -4.74 7.44 7.75
N GLU A 226 -5.46 7.24 8.85
CA GLU A 226 -5.77 5.95 9.46
C GLU A 226 -6.57 5.05 8.51
N HIS A 227 -7.33 5.65 7.59
CA HIS A 227 -8.01 4.95 6.52
C HIS A 227 -7.09 4.77 5.31
N TYR A 228 -5.88 4.24 5.52
CA TYR A 228 -4.85 4.07 4.48
C TYR A 228 -5.29 3.11 3.37
N ASN A 229 -6.04 2.06 3.70
CA ASN A 229 -6.60 1.14 2.73
C ASN A 229 -7.77 1.80 1.97
N ILE A 230 -7.61 1.94 0.66
CA ILE A 230 -8.61 2.56 -0.23
C ILE A 230 -9.77 1.62 -0.59
N LEU A 231 -9.61 0.30 -0.43
CA LEU A 231 -10.58 -0.71 -0.87
C LEU A 231 -12.03 -0.45 -0.39
N PRO A 232 -12.28 -0.06 0.88
CA PRO A 232 -13.64 0.23 1.35
C PRO A 232 -14.31 1.42 0.65
N PHE A 233 -13.53 2.29 0.00
CA PHE A 233 -14.05 3.47 -0.70
C PHE A 233 -14.41 3.15 -2.15
N TYR A 234 -13.76 2.18 -2.78
CA TYR A 234 -14.15 1.72 -4.12
C TYR A 234 -15.60 1.19 -4.13
N ALA A 235 -15.96 0.40 -3.13
CA ALA A 235 -17.30 -0.19 -3.03
C ALA A 235 -18.41 0.86 -2.80
N LYS A 236 -18.04 2.08 -2.36
CA LYS A 236 -18.97 3.16 -2.03
C LYS A 236 -19.00 4.28 -3.07
N ALA A 237 -18.09 4.26 -4.05
CA ALA A 237 -17.97 5.31 -5.05
C ALA A 237 -18.84 5.00 -6.28
N ASP A 238 -19.60 5.99 -6.74
CA ASP A 238 -20.31 5.94 -8.02
C ASP A 238 -19.36 6.32 -9.17
N LEU A 239 -18.37 7.16 -8.88
CA LEU A 239 -17.33 7.60 -9.82
C LEU A 239 -15.99 7.71 -9.10
N MET A 240 -14.93 7.23 -9.74
CA MET A 240 -13.56 7.46 -9.28
C MET A 240 -12.80 8.36 -10.25
N ILE A 241 -12.06 9.32 -9.70
CA ILE A 241 -11.14 10.21 -10.41
C ILE A 241 -9.75 9.96 -9.83
N SER A 242 -8.75 9.73 -10.68
CA SER A 242 -7.38 9.53 -10.24
C SER A 242 -6.38 9.98 -11.30
N ASP A 243 -5.16 10.27 -10.86
CA ASP A 243 -3.99 10.37 -11.73
C ASP A 243 -3.54 8.97 -12.18
N ILE A 244 -2.37 8.83 -12.80
CA ILE A 244 -1.79 7.51 -13.15
C ILE A 244 -1.32 6.80 -11.86
N SER A 245 -2.28 6.26 -11.14
CA SER A 245 -2.17 5.56 -9.86
C SER A 245 -2.42 4.07 -10.05
N SER A 246 -2.01 3.25 -9.07
CA SER A 246 -2.44 1.84 -9.02
C SER A 246 -3.96 1.73 -8.99
N THR A 247 -4.60 2.71 -8.34
CA THR A 247 -6.04 2.78 -8.15
C THR A 247 -6.84 2.83 -9.44
N LEU A 248 -6.24 3.18 -10.60
CA LEU A 248 -6.94 3.11 -11.89
C LEU A 248 -7.04 1.68 -12.45
N PHE A 249 -6.12 0.81 -12.03
CA PHE A 249 -6.05 -0.60 -12.47
C PHE A 249 -6.74 -1.53 -11.48
N GLU A 250 -6.83 -1.11 -10.22
CA GLU A 250 -7.64 -1.72 -9.17
C GLU A 250 -9.13 -1.44 -9.39
#